data_AF-A0A9X6IHH6-F1
#
_entry.id   AF-A0A9X6IHH6-F1
#
_cell.length_a   1.000
_cell.length_b   1.000
_cell.length_c   1.000
_cell.angle_alpha   90.00
_cell.angle_beta   90.00
_cell.angle_gamma   90.00
#
_symmetry.space_group_name_H-M   'P 1'
#
loop_
_entity.id
_entity.type
_entity.pdbx_description
1 polymer ?
#
loop_
_entity_poly.entity_id
_entity_poly.type
_entity_poly.pdbx_seq_one_letter_code
_entity_poly.pdbx_strand_id
1 'polypeptide(L)'
;MRLSKLDLIVIQAEVLFVHNQVGKMKYVNEQGNPKAPRFFLGRTREGSITRYHCNVDDETVSKIEKLIREPSKHIEIAKIINILNEERTVENIWMGPAFMFHSNLHKPTRTIQITEKNRELLRENFPNLIEQMEWRKPYFAIVKNEKVVSVCCSARSTPVAAEASVETLAEFQGNGYGTDVVTAWALSIQEEKRIPLYSTAWDNFASQAVASKLKLINYGMNLHID
;
A
#
# COMPACT_ATOMS: atom_id res chain seq x y z
N MET A 1 -7.92 20.51 9.46
CA MET A 1 -6.50 20.70 9.11
C MET A 1 -6.25 19.95 7.81
N ARG A 2 -5.63 20.59 6.80
CA ARG A 2 -5.33 19.93 5.52
C ARG A 2 -3.99 19.20 5.66
N LEU A 3 -3.97 17.89 5.45
CA LEU A 3 -2.74 17.10 5.50
C LEU A 3 -1.79 17.50 4.37
N SER A 4 -0.51 17.66 4.68
CA SER A 4 0.54 17.82 3.69
C SER A 4 0.84 16.48 2.99
N LYS A 5 1.61 16.52 1.90
CA LYS A 5 2.03 15.27 1.24
C LYS A 5 2.97 14.49 2.14
N LEU A 6 3.80 15.18 2.92
CA LEU A 6 4.68 14.56 3.90
C LEU A 6 3.87 13.90 5.04
N ASP A 7 2.79 14.49 5.51
CA ASP A 7 1.92 13.85 6.51
C ASP A 7 1.32 12.54 5.97
N LEU A 8 0.92 12.52 4.69
CA LEU A 8 0.39 11.31 4.05
C LEU A 8 1.43 10.19 3.97
N ILE A 9 2.70 10.52 3.67
CA ILE A 9 3.78 9.51 3.63
C ILE A 9 4.08 8.95 5.04
N VAL A 10 3.98 9.79 6.08
CA VAL A 10 4.11 9.35 7.48
C VAL A 10 2.96 8.41 7.85
N ILE A 11 1.72 8.82 7.56
CA ILE A 11 0.53 7.99 7.81
C ILE A 11 0.63 6.67 7.05
N GLN A 12 1.10 6.69 5.79
CA GLN A 12 1.27 5.48 5.00
C GLN A 12 2.31 4.54 5.62
N ALA A 13 3.44 5.05 6.12
CA ALA A 13 4.43 4.21 6.81
C ALA A 13 3.83 3.49 8.03
N GLU A 14 2.98 4.16 8.81
CA GLU A 14 2.24 3.55 9.93
C GLU A 14 1.18 2.54 9.47
N VAL A 15 0.61 2.71 8.26
CA VAL A 15 -0.27 1.69 7.66
C VAL A 15 0.52 0.47 7.21
N LEU A 16 1.71 0.65 6.66
CA LEU A 16 2.51 -0.40 6.07
C LEU A 16 3.23 -1.28 7.10
N PHE A 17 3.65 -0.71 8.24
CA PHE A 17 4.54 -1.39 9.18
C PHE A 17 4.08 -1.29 10.63
N VAL A 18 4.42 -2.32 11.40
CA VAL A 18 4.36 -2.30 12.87
C VAL A 18 5.69 -1.79 13.40
N HIS A 19 5.67 -0.71 14.16
CA HIS A 19 6.85 -0.09 14.76
C HIS A 19 7.07 -0.55 16.22
N ASN A 20 8.33 -0.54 16.67
CA ASN A 20 8.66 -0.68 18.08
C ASN A 20 8.52 0.66 18.82
N GLN A 21 8.78 0.67 20.14
CA GLN A 21 8.64 1.86 20.99
C GLN A 21 9.56 3.03 20.59
N VAL A 22 10.62 2.78 19.83
CA VAL A 22 11.57 3.81 19.35
C VAL A 22 11.36 4.13 17.86
N GLY A 23 10.27 3.66 17.24
CA GLY A 23 9.92 3.96 15.86
C GLY A 23 10.65 3.15 14.78
N LYS A 24 11.43 2.12 15.13
CA LYS A 24 12.01 1.17 14.16
C LYS A 24 10.94 0.15 13.74
N MET A 25 10.92 -0.24 12.46
CA MET A 25 9.99 -1.24 11.92
C MET A 25 10.32 -2.63 12.47
N LYS A 26 9.31 -3.42 12.84
CA LYS A 26 9.47 -4.83 13.20
C LYS A 26 8.90 -5.74 12.12
N TYR A 27 7.69 -5.44 11.67
CA TYR A 27 6.93 -6.30 10.75
C TYR A 27 6.18 -5.46 9.73
N VAL A 28 5.85 -6.05 8.60
CA VAL A 28 4.75 -5.59 7.76
C VAL A 28 3.47 -5.69 8.58
N ASN A 29 2.59 -4.69 8.48
CA ASN A 29 1.31 -4.64 9.18
C ASN A 29 0.29 -5.59 8.54
N GLU A 30 0.56 -6.89 8.68
CA GLU A 30 -0.22 -8.00 8.16
C GLU A 30 -0.27 -9.13 9.20
N GLN A 31 -1.31 -9.96 9.12
CA GLN A 31 -1.39 -11.14 9.96
C GLN A 31 -0.22 -12.09 9.68
N GLY A 32 0.29 -12.75 10.73
CA GLY A 32 1.48 -13.59 10.64
C GLY A 32 2.79 -12.81 10.82
N ASN A 33 2.72 -11.48 10.98
CA ASN A 33 3.87 -10.61 11.21
C ASN A 33 5.02 -10.84 10.20
N PRO A 34 4.78 -10.72 8.88
CA PRO A 34 5.85 -10.85 7.90
C PRO A 34 6.97 -9.85 8.19
N LYS A 35 8.22 -10.21 7.90
CA LYS A 35 9.38 -9.36 8.17
C LYS A 35 9.26 -8.04 7.37
N ALA A 36 9.46 -6.91 8.04
CA ALA A 36 9.55 -5.61 7.37
C ALA A 36 10.85 -5.51 6.52
N PRO A 37 10.91 -4.62 5.50
CA PRO A 37 12.15 -4.32 4.81
C PRO A 37 13.19 -3.76 5.79
N ARG A 38 14.49 -3.93 5.50
CA ARG A 38 15.58 -3.33 6.28
C ARG A 38 15.52 -1.80 6.22
N PHE A 39 15.15 -1.26 5.06
CA PHE A 39 15.07 0.17 4.81
C PHE A 39 13.79 0.54 4.07
N PHE A 40 13.14 1.61 4.53
CA PHE A 40 12.03 2.27 3.87
C PHE A 40 12.36 3.76 3.69
N LEU A 41 12.09 4.27 2.49
CA LEU A 41 12.13 5.69 2.17
C LEU A 41 10.82 6.11 1.51
N GLY A 42 10.11 7.04 2.15
CA GLY A 42 9.00 7.75 1.55
C GLY A 42 9.46 9.13 1.08
N ARG A 43 9.27 9.48 -0.19
CA ARG A 43 9.68 10.77 -0.76
C ARG A 43 8.52 11.50 -1.41
N THR A 44 8.41 12.79 -1.11
CA THR A 44 7.43 13.72 -1.67
C THR A 44 8.17 14.93 -2.26
N ARG A 45 7.42 15.90 -2.80
CA ARG A 45 8.00 17.20 -3.21
C ARG A 45 8.38 18.09 -2.03
N GLU A 46 7.86 17.80 -0.84
CA GLU A 46 8.02 18.59 0.38
C GLU A 46 9.18 18.07 1.25
N GLY A 47 9.60 16.82 1.04
CA GLY A 47 10.68 16.20 1.79
C GLY A 47 10.64 14.67 1.70
N SER A 48 11.35 14.02 2.61
CA SER A 48 11.37 12.57 2.73
C SER A 48 11.39 12.12 4.18
N ILE A 49 10.89 10.92 4.43
CA ILE A 49 11.06 10.21 5.69
C ILE A 49 11.76 8.89 5.44
N THR A 50 12.51 8.44 6.44
CA THR A 50 13.11 7.11 6.48
C THR A 50 12.52 6.31 7.63
N ARG A 51 12.52 4.99 7.46
CA ARG A 51 12.32 4.03 8.54
C ARG A 51 13.30 2.87 8.34
N TYR A 52 13.72 2.29 9.46
CA TYR A 52 14.68 1.19 9.47
C TYR A 52 14.11 0.03 10.25
N HIS A 53 14.42 -1.20 9.84
CA HIS A 53 14.09 -2.37 10.63
C HIS A 53 14.84 -2.34 11.98
N CYS A 54 14.24 -2.91 13.02
CA CYS A 54 14.83 -2.97 14.36
C CYS A 54 16.15 -3.77 14.45
N ASN A 55 16.54 -4.45 13.37
CA ASN A 55 17.73 -5.28 13.31
C ASN A 55 18.87 -4.62 12.51
N VAL A 56 18.62 -3.43 11.92
CA VAL A 56 19.68 -2.64 11.27
C VAL A 56 20.42 -1.88 12.37
N ASP A 57 21.75 -2.04 12.38
CA ASP A 57 22.60 -1.41 13.39
C ASP A 57 22.73 0.11 13.16
N ASP A 58 23.13 0.81 14.22
CA ASP A 58 23.15 2.27 14.22
C ASP A 58 24.28 2.85 13.35
N GLU A 59 25.34 2.07 13.04
CA GLU A 59 26.39 2.48 12.12
C GLU A 59 25.85 2.49 10.68
N THR A 60 25.18 1.43 10.26
CA THR A 60 24.49 1.31 8.97
C THR A 60 23.43 2.40 8.81
N VAL A 61 22.60 2.62 9.82
CA VAL A 61 21.63 3.73 9.83
C VAL A 61 22.34 5.08 9.64
N SER A 62 23.43 5.32 10.36
CA SER A 62 24.18 6.59 10.28
C SER A 62 24.79 6.83 8.89
N LYS A 63 25.33 5.79 8.25
CA LYS A 63 25.85 5.85 6.88
C LYS A 63 24.76 6.23 5.88
N ILE A 64 23.57 5.61 5.97
CA ILE A 64 22.44 5.88 5.08
C ILE A 64 21.87 7.29 5.32
N GLU A 65 21.68 7.69 6.58
CA GLU A 65 21.19 9.03 6.93
C GLU A 65 22.11 10.15 6.43
N LYS A 66 23.43 9.91 6.40
CA LYS A 66 24.38 10.85 5.79
C LYS A 66 24.10 11.04 4.30
N LEU A 67 23.88 9.95 3.54
CA LEU A 67 23.55 10.02 2.11
C LEU A 67 22.22 10.74 1.85
N ILE A 68 21.25 10.62 2.76
CA ILE A 68 19.92 11.21 2.60
C ILE A 68 19.92 12.70 2.91
N ARG A 69 20.74 13.14 3.88
CA ARG A 69 20.91 14.56 4.22
C ARG A 69 21.74 15.34 3.21
N GLU A 70 22.60 14.66 2.43
CA GLU A 70 23.37 15.32 1.38
C GLU A 70 22.41 15.98 0.36
N PRO A 71 22.59 17.27 0.02
CA PRO A 71 21.74 17.96 -0.93
C PRO A 71 21.90 17.36 -2.34
N SER A 72 21.12 16.33 -2.64
CA SER A 72 21.08 15.69 -3.95
C SER A 72 19.70 15.81 -4.57
N LYS A 73 19.68 16.05 -5.89
CA LYS A 73 18.45 15.99 -6.68
C LYS A 73 17.89 14.58 -6.79
N HIS A 74 18.71 13.56 -6.54
CA HIS A 74 18.38 12.15 -6.75
C HIS A 74 18.63 11.32 -5.48
N ILE A 75 17.88 10.24 -5.33
CA ILE A 75 18.15 9.23 -4.29
C ILE A 75 19.27 8.33 -4.82
N GLU A 76 20.38 8.26 -4.09
CA GLU A 76 21.54 7.42 -4.42
C GLU A 76 21.27 5.94 -4.05
N ILE A 77 20.26 5.32 -4.68
CA ILE A 77 19.78 3.96 -4.35
C ILE A 77 20.93 2.94 -4.37
N ALA A 78 21.82 3.02 -5.36
CA ALA A 78 22.98 2.12 -5.47
C ALA A 78 23.92 2.20 -4.26
N LYS A 79 24.15 3.41 -3.72
CA LYS A 79 24.99 3.59 -2.52
C LYS A 79 24.31 3.02 -1.27
N ILE A 80 22.99 3.19 -1.16
CA ILE A 80 22.20 2.62 -0.05
C ILE A 80 22.27 1.09 -0.10
N ILE A 81 22.10 0.48 -1.28
CA ILE A 81 22.23 -0.97 -1.48
C ILE A 81 23.64 -1.44 -1.09
N ASN A 82 24.69 -0.74 -1.51
CA ASN A 82 26.06 -1.11 -1.16
C ASN A 82 26.29 -1.12 0.36
N ILE A 83 25.79 -0.11 1.08
CA ILE A 83 25.87 -0.07 2.54
C ILE A 83 25.09 -1.24 3.16
N LEU A 84 23.86 -1.50 2.70
CA LEU A 84 23.06 -2.61 3.22
C LEU A 84 23.71 -3.98 2.93
N ASN A 85 24.42 -4.13 1.81
CA ASN A 85 25.16 -5.34 1.46
C ASN A 85 26.36 -5.62 2.39
N GLU A 86 26.86 -4.63 3.15
CA GLU A 86 27.94 -4.85 4.13
C GLU A 86 27.51 -5.82 5.24
N GLU A 87 26.24 -5.80 5.67
CA GLU A 87 25.70 -6.73 6.67
C GLU A 87 25.16 -8.02 6.03
N ARG A 88 24.41 -7.90 4.93
CA ARG A 88 23.72 -8.99 4.24
C ARG A 88 23.31 -8.57 2.83
N THR A 89 23.46 -9.49 1.87
CA THR A 89 22.96 -9.31 0.50
C THR A 89 21.50 -8.87 0.47
N VAL A 90 21.24 -7.78 -0.27
CA VAL A 90 19.91 -7.32 -0.65
C VAL A 90 19.35 -8.27 -1.70
N GLU A 91 18.19 -8.83 -1.44
CA GLU A 91 17.52 -9.79 -2.34
C GLU A 91 16.33 -9.16 -3.04
N ASN A 92 15.68 -8.16 -2.42
CA ASN A 92 14.43 -7.59 -2.89
C ASN A 92 14.44 -6.06 -2.76
N ILE A 93 14.03 -5.41 -3.86
CA ILE A 93 13.81 -3.97 -3.93
C ILE A 93 12.42 -3.75 -4.49
N TRP A 94 11.62 -2.96 -3.78
CA TRP A 94 10.32 -2.52 -4.27
C TRP A 94 10.30 -1.00 -4.34
N MET A 95 9.74 -0.46 -5.42
CA MET A 95 9.60 0.99 -5.61
C MET A 95 8.29 1.31 -6.33
N GLY A 96 7.58 2.34 -5.84
CA GLY A 96 6.17 2.50 -6.17
C GLY A 96 5.55 3.86 -5.85
N PRO A 97 4.46 4.29 -6.52
CA PRO A 97 3.89 5.60 -6.29
C PRO A 97 2.95 5.47 -5.12
N ALA A 98 2.80 6.57 -4.42
CA ALA A 98 1.82 6.68 -3.36
C ALA A 98 0.76 7.71 -3.78
N PHE A 99 -0.50 7.28 -3.77
CA PHE A 99 -1.64 8.07 -4.17
C PHE A 99 -2.72 8.12 -3.10
N MET A 100 -3.45 9.23 -3.12
CA MET A 100 -4.67 9.41 -2.32
C MET A 100 -5.88 9.62 -3.24
N PHE A 101 -7.06 9.36 -2.70
CA PHE A 101 -8.32 9.55 -3.41
C PHE A 101 -8.82 10.98 -3.30
N HIS A 102 -9.60 11.40 -4.30
CA HIS A 102 -10.38 12.62 -4.23
C HIS A 102 -11.51 12.49 -3.19
N SER A 103 -12.01 13.62 -2.70
CA SER A 103 -13.20 13.66 -1.84
C SER A 103 -14.50 13.35 -2.60
N ASN A 104 -14.52 13.61 -3.91
CA ASN A 104 -15.72 13.50 -4.74
C ASN A 104 -15.64 12.25 -5.61
N LEU A 105 -15.85 11.08 -5.00
CA LEU A 105 -15.96 9.81 -5.71
C LEU A 105 -17.43 9.53 -6.04
N HIS A 106 -17.69 8.97 -7.23
CA HIS A 106 -19.02 8.54 -7.62
C HIS A 106 -19.24 7.08 -7.23
N LYS A 107 -20.33 6.79 -6.51
CA LYS A 107 -20.65 5.44 -6.09
C LYS A 107 -20.87 4.53 -7.31
N PRO A 108 -20.11 3.43 -7.44
CA PRO A 108 -20.32 2.48 -8.53
C PRO A 108 -21.62 1.70 -8.33
N THR A 109 -22.26 1.30 -9.44
CA THR A 109 -23.54 0.58 -9.43
C THR A 109 -23.39 -0.94 -9.48
N ARG A 110 -22.22 -1.44 -9.87
CA ARG A 110 -21.96 -2.86 -10.14
C ARG A 110 -21.40 -3.64 -8.95
N THR A 111 -21.04 -2.94 -7.88
CA THR A 111 -20.31 -3.53 -6.75
C THR A 111 -21.25 -4.01 -5.65
N ILE A 112 -20.93 -5.15 -5.05
CA ILE A 112 -21.54 -5.62 -3.81
C ILE A 112 -20.50 -5.58 -2.69
N GLN A 113 -20.95 -5.41 -1.45
CA GLN A 113 -20.09 -5.63 -0.28
C GLN A 113 -20.00 -7.13 0.01
N ILE A 114 -18.80 -7.62 0.25
CA ILE A 114 -18.59 -8.97 0.79
C ILE A 114 -18.48 -8.87 2.31
N THR A 115 -19.27 -9.70 2.98
CA THR A 115 -19.38 -9.84 4.42
C THR A 115 -19.37 -11.32 4.77
N GLU A 116 -19.35 -11.65 6.06
CA GLU A 116 -19.45 -13.03 6.52
C GLU A 116 -20.65 -13.79 5.93
N LYS A 117 -21.78 -13.09 5.69
CA LYS A 117 -23.01 -13.68 5.15
C LYS A 117 -22.90 -14.19 3.71
N ASN A 118 -22.00 -13.62 2.91
CA ASN A 118 -21.84 -13.95 1.49
C ASN A 118 -20.38 -14.21 1.10
N ARG A 119 -19.51 -14.49 2.09
CA ARG A 119 -18.08 -14.77 1.86
C ARG A 119 -17.82 -15.93 0.92
N GLU A 120 -18.74 -16.88 0.88
CA GLU A 120 -18.68 -18.08 0.04
C GLU A 120 -18.60 -17.75 -1.46
N LEU A 121 -19.04 -16.56 -1.88
CA LEU A 121 -18.87 -16.06 -3.24
C LEU A 121 -17.40 -15.92 -3.67
N LEU A 122 -16.47 -15.79 -2.73
CA LEU A 122 -15.04 -15.73 -2.99
C LEU A 122 -14.40 -17.11 -3.23
N ARG A 123 -15.07 -18.21 -2.86
CA ARG A 123 -14.46 -19.54 -2.71
C ARG A 123 -13.81 -20.04 -4.00
N GLU A 124 -14.44 -19.77 -5.14
CA GLU A 124 -13.97 -20.30 -6.41
C GLU A 124 -12.72 -19.58 -6.94
N ASN A 125 -12.74 -18.25 -6.94
CA ASN A 125 -11.71 -17.45 -7.62
C ASN A 125 -10.73 -16.74 -6.66
N PHE A 126 -11.14 -16.53 -5.41
CA PHE A 126 -10.35 -15.83 -4.40
C PHE A 126 -10.39 -16.55 -3.02
N PRO A 127 -10.16 -17.88 -2.96
CA PRO A 127 -10.32 -18.65 -1.72
C PRO A 127 -9.45 -18.12 -0.57
N ASN A 128 -8.23 -17.68 -0.87
CA ASN A 128 -7.30 -17.12 0.11
C ASN A 128 -7.86 -15.89 0.84
N LEU A 129 -8.74 -15.12 0.20
CA LEU A 129 -9.35 -13.93 0.81
C LEU A 129 -10.42 -14.27 1.86
N ILE A 130 -10.98 -15.49 1.82
CA ILE A 130 -11.92 -15.96 2.86
C ILE A 130 -11.18 -16.10 4.18
N GLU A 131 -10.02 -16.75 4.17
CA GLU A 131 -9.19 -16.94 5.37
C GLU A 131 -8.73 -15.60 5.95
N GLN A 132 -8.57 -14.60 5.08
CA GLN A 132 -8.09 -13.27 5.43
C GLN A 132 -9.19 -12.26 5.73
N MET A 133 -10.44 -12.71 5.80
CA MET A 133 -11.58 -11.81 5.82
C MET A 133 -11.63 -10.94 7.07
N GLU A 134 -11.20 -11.45 8.23
CA GLU A 134 -11.33 -10.71 9.49
C GLU A 134 -10.50 -9.41 9.55
N TRP A 135 -9.29 -9.40 9.00
CA TRP A 135 -8.36 -8.26 9.14
C TRP A 135 -8.22 -7.38 7.89
N ARG A 136 -8.74 -7.81 6.74
CA ARG A 136 -8.66 -7.06 5.48
C ARG A 136 -9.95 -6.32 5.11
N LYS A 137 -10.89 -6.19 6.06
CA LYS A 137 -12.16 -5.47 5.86
C LYS A 137 -11.91 -3.98 5.52
N PRO A 138 -12.84 -3.32 4.81
CA PRO A 138 -14.02 -3.88 4.16
C PRO A 138 -13.68 -4.54 2.82
N TYR A 139 -14.55 -5.43 2.34
CA TYR A 139 -14.43 -6.07 1.02
C TYR A 139 -15.54 -5.61 0.07
N PHE A 140 -15.19 -5.29 -1.17
CA PHE A 140 -16.12 -4.99 -2.24
C PHE A 140 -15.77 -5.80 -3.49
N ALA A 141 -16.79 -6.31 -4.17
CA ALA A 141 -16.63 -7.24 -5.27
C ALA A 141 -17.57 -6.92 -6.44
N ILE A 142 -17.20 -7.39 -7.63
CA ILE A 142 -18.09 -7.52 -8.78
C ILE A 142 -18.31 -9.00 -9.05
N VAL A 143 -19.58 -9.36 -9.24
CA VAL A 143 -20.02 -10.72 -9.58
C VAL A 143 -20.42 -10.78 -11.04
N LYS A 144 -19.91 -11.78 -11.77
CA LYS A 144 -20.31 -12.13 -13.13
C LYS A 144 -20.48 -13.64 -13.24
N ASN A 145 -21.57 -14.07 -13.88
CA ASN A 145 -21.92 -15.49 -14.00
C ASN A 145 -21.84 -16.20 -12.64
N GLU A 146 -22.44 -15.59 -11.61
CA GLU A 146 -22.49 -16.08 -10.21
C GLU A 146 -21.14 -16.18 -9.48
N LYS A 147 -20.05 -15.73 -10.10
CA LYS A 147 -18.70 -15.79 -9.52
C LYS A 147 -18.14 -14.39 -9.28
N VAL A 148 -17.38 -14.22 -8.19
CA VAL A 148 -16.62 -12.98 -8.00
C VAL A 148 -15.49 -12.95 -9.03
N VAL A 149 -15.37 -11.84 -9.76
CA VAL A 149 -14.36 -11.67 -10.83
C VAL A 149 -13.40 -10.51 -10.59
N SER A 150 -13.76 -9.64 -9.64
CA SER A 150 -12.94 -8.51 -9.20
C SER A 150 -13.27 -8.23 -7.74
N VAL A 151 -12.26 -7.97 -6.93
CA VAL A 151 -12.39 -7.74 -5.50
C VAL A 151 -11.38 -6.68 -5.04
N CYS A 152 -11.82 -5.79 -4.16
CA CYS A 152 -10.96 -4.85 -3.43
C CYS A 152 -11.19 -5.00 -1.93
N CYS A 153 -10.10 -4.99 -1.17
CA CYS A 153 -10.11 -5.05 0.28
C CYS A 153 -9.00 -4.16 0.85
N SER A 154 -8.91 -4.03 2.17
CA SER A 154 -7.78 -3.37 2.82
C SER A 154 -6.60 -4.34 2.88
N ALA A 155 -5.51 -4.04 2.17
CA ALA A 155 -4.26 -4.79 2.29
C ALA A 155 -3.74 -4.71 3.74
N ARG A 156 -3.74 -3.49 4.27
CA ARG A 156 -3.25 -3.11 5.59
C ARG A 156 -4.07 -1.93 6.09
N SER A 157 -4.20 -1.80 7.40
CA SER A 157 -5.15 -0.87 7.99
C SER A 157 -4.72 -0.40 9.36
N THR A 158 -5.03 0.85 9.68
CA THR A 158 -4.95 1.46 11.00
C THR A 158 -6.27 2.19 11.30
N PRO A 159 -6.46 2.69 12.54
CA PRO A 159 -7.59 3.56 12.84
C PRO A 159 -7.61 4.87 12.03
N VAL A 160 -6.51 5.25 11.38
CA VAL A 160 -6.37 6.52 10.64
C VAL A 160 -6.54 6.33 9.14
N ALA A 161 -6.00 5.23 8.58
CA ALA A 161 -5.92 5.03 7.13
C ALA A 161 -5.92 3.54 6.76
N ALA A 162 -6.17 3.24 5.49
CA ALA A 162 -6.06 1.89 4.94
C ALA A 162 -5.46 1.92 3.54
N GLU A 163 -4.71 0.88 3.18
CA GLU A 163 -4.14 0.69 1.83
C GLU A 163 -4.98 -0.30 1.04
N ALA A 164 -5.29 0.03 -0.21
CA ALA A 164 -6.07 -0.83 -1.08
C ALA A 164 -5.28 -2.09 -1.51
N SER A 165 -5.98 -3.21 -1.59
CA SER A 165 -5.55 -4.38 -2.37
C SER A 165 -6.67 -4.75 -3.31
N VAL A 166 -6.38 -4.70 -4.61
CA VAL A 166 -7.33 -5.01 -5.67
C VAL A 166 -6.80 -6.14 -6.52
N GLU A 167 -7.69 -7.07 -6.85
CA GLU A 167 -7.43 -8.16 -7.77
C GLU A 167 -8.59 -8.25 -8.77
N THR A 168 -8.27 -8.53 -10.03
CA THR A 168 -9.26 -8.77 -11.09
C THR A 168 -8.74 -9.86 -11.99
N LEU A 169 -9.56 -10.90 -12.19
CA LEU A 169 -9.24 -12.02 -13.05
C LEU A 169 -8.87 -11.55 -14.45
N ALA A 170 -7.84 -12.16 -15.03
CA ALA A 170 -7.23 -11.71 -16.29
C ALA A 170 -8.25 -11.53 -17.42
N GLU A 171 -9.18 -12.48 -17.58
CA GLU A 171 -10.22 -12.44 -18.62
C GLU A 171 -11.26 -11.31 -18.44
N PHE A 172 -11.36 -10.74 -17.23
CA PHE A 172 -12.27 -9.64 -16.90
C PHE A 172 -11.57 -8.28 -16.81
N GLN A 173 -10.25 -8.22 -17.01
CA GLN A 173 -9.51 -6.96 -17.03
C GLN A 173 -9.94 -6.08 -18.22
N GLY A 174 -9.68 -4.78 -18.15
CA GLY A 174 -10.10 -3.81 -19.17
C GLY A 174 -11.56 -3.34 -19.08
N ASN A 175 -12.44 -4.04 -18.35
CA ASN A 175 -13.87 -3.71 -18.22
C ASN A 175 -14.23 -2.63 -17.18
N GLY A 176 -13.21 -2.03 -16.54
CA GLY A 176 -13.39 -1.06 -15.47
C GLY A 176 -13.81 -1.67 -14.12
N TYR A 177 -13.67 -2.98 -13.93
CA TYR A 177 -14.09 -3.63 -12.68
C TYR A 177 -13.17 -3.27 -11.51
N GLY A 178 -11.86 -3.29 -11.71
CA GLY A 178 -10.89 -2.87 -10.69
C GLY A 178 -11.13 -1.44 -10.20
N THR A 179 -11.45 -0.51 -11.10
CA THR A 179 -11.77 0.88 -10.73
C THR A 179 -13.04 0.98 -9.89
N ASP A 180 -14.07 0.20 -10.22
CA ASP A 180 -15.33 0.17 -9.46
C ASP A 180 -15.13 -0.38 -8.04
N VAL A 181 -14.51 -1.57 -7.89
CA VAL A 181 -14.33 -2.16 -6.56
C VAL A 181 -13.42 -1.30 -5.67
N VAL A 182 -12.40 -0.68 -6.25
CA VAL A 182 -11.52 0.26 -5.53
C VAL A 182 -12.26 1.52 -5.11
N THR A 183 -13.16 2.04 -5.95
CA THR A 183 -13.99 3.21 -5.61
C THR A 183 -14.97 2.89 -4.49
N ALA A 184 -15.64 1.73 -4.54
CA ALA A 184 -16.54 1.30 -3.48
C ALA A 184 -15.82 1.12 -2.14
N TRP A 185 -14.63 0.49 -2.16
CA TRP A 185 -13.78 0.38 -0.99
C TRP A 185 -13.37 1.75 -0.45
N ALA A 186 -12.89 2.66 -1.31
CA ALA A 186 -12.42 3.97 -0.87
C ALA A 186 -13.55 4.81 -0.24
N LEU A 187 -14.77 4.75 -0.80
CA LEU A 187 -15.96 5.38 -0.23
C LEU A 187 -16.26 4.84 1.17
N SER A 188 -16.21 3.52 1.37
CA SER A 188 -16.41 2.91 2.70
C SER A 188 -15.37 3.37 3.72
N ILE A 189 -14.09 3.46 3.33
CA ILE A 189 -13.04 3.98 4.21
C ILE A 189 -13.28 5.45 4.57
N GLN A 190 -13.75 6.26 3.62
CA GLN A 190 -14.10 7.67 3.85
C GLN A 190 -15.33 7.83 4.77
N GLU A 191 -16.34 6.96 4.64
CA GLU A 191 -17.51 6.93 5.54
C GLU A 191 -17.09 6.65 7.00
N GLU A 192 -16.06 5.84 7.20
CA GLU A 192 -15.42 5.59 8.50
C GLU A 192 -14.52 6.74 8.98
N LYS A 193 -14.45 7.86 8.24
CA LYS A 193 -13.57 9.01 8.49
C LYS A 193 -12.08 8.66 8.48
N ARG A 194 -11.71 7.61 7.77
CA ARG A 194 -10.33 7.18 7.55
C ARG A 194 -9.85 7.59 6.16
N ILE A 195 -8.54 7.56 5.95
CA ILE A 195 -7.92 7.95 4.68
C ILE A 195 -7.71 6.70 3.81
N PRO A 196 -8.37 6.57 2.65
CA PRO A 196 -8.02 5.55 1.69
C PRO A 196 -6.72 5.94 0.98
N LEU A 197 -5.76 5.02 0.97
CA LEU A 197 -4.48 5.14 0.31
C LEU A 197 -4.35 4.06 -0.76
N TYR A 198 -3.56 4.36 -1.78
CA TYR A 198 -3.28 3.44 -2.88
C TYR A 198 -1.81 3.55 -3.25
N SER A 199 -1.13 2.41 -3.30
CA SER A 199 0.22 2.32 -3.81
C SER A 199 0.40 1.10 -4.71
N THR A 200 1.43 1.12 -5.55
CA THR A 200 1.68 0.03 -6.52
C THR A 200 3.14 0.02 -6.93
N ALA A 201 3.66 -1.05 -7.52
CA ALA A 201 5.02 -1.04 -8.09
C ALA A 201 5.06 -0.27 -9.43
N TRP A 202 6.24 0.25 -9.81
CA TRP A 202 6.48 0.87 -11.14
C TRP A 202 6.27 -0.06 -12.32
N ASP A 203 6.45 -1.36 -12.14
CA ASP A 203 6.26 -2.40 -13.16
C ASP A 203 4.83 -2.98 -13.16
N ASN A 204 4.01 -2.67 -12.15
CA ASN A 204 2.61 -3.07 -12.11
C ASN A 204 1.73 -2.10 -12.91
N PHE A 205 1.77 -2.25 -14.24
CA PHE A 205 1.03 -1.40 -15.18
C PHE A 205 -0.49 -1.48 -15.00
N ALA A 206 -1.03 -2.65 -14.64
CA ALA A 206 -2.47 -2.83 -14.43
C ALA A 206 -2.98 -1.97 -13.26
N SER A 207 -2.27 -1.99 -12.14
CA SER A 207 -2.60 -1.20 -10.96
C SER A 207 -2.36 0.31 -11.18
N GLN A 208 -1.31 0.68 -11.93
CA GLN A 208 -1.11 2.07 -12.36
C GLN A 208 -2.23 2.56 -13.28
N ALA A 209 -2.76 1.71 -14.16
CA ALA A 209 -3.92 2.06 -14.99
C ALA A 209 -5.18 2.30 -14.15
N VAL A 210 -5.38 1.55 -13.05
CA VAL A 210 -6.46 1.83 -12.08
C VAL A 210 -6.27 3.21 -11.44
N ALA A 211 -5.08 3.49 -10.91
CA ALA A 211 -4.78 4.79 -10.31
C ALA A 211 -4.97 5.96 -11.29
N SER A 212 -4.54 5.78 -12.55
CA SER A 212 -4.71 6.76 -13.62
C SER A 212 -6.18 7.00 -13.98
N LYS A 213 -6.97 5.93 -14.18
CA LYS A 213 -8.41 6.02 -14.52
C LYS A 213 -9.22 6.68 -13.41
N LEU A 214 -8.88 6.41 -12.15
CA LEU A 214 -9.47 7.06 -10.99
C LEU A 214 -8.93 8.49 -10.75
N LYS A 215 -7.95 8.92 -11.56
CA LYS A 215 -7.25 10.20 -11.44
C LYS A 215 -6.67 10.40 -10.04
N LEU A 216 -6.16 9.36 -9.39
CA LEU A 216 -5.67 9.47 -8.02
C LEU A 216 -4.55 10.51 -7.91
N ILE A 217 -4.51 11.22 -6.78
CA ILE A 217 -3.56 12.30 -6.56
C ILE A 217 -2.25 11.71 -6.07
N ASN A 218 -1.18 11.83 -6.86
CA ASN A 218 0.15 11.42 -6.42
C ASN A 218 0.67 12.39 -5.33
N TYR A 219 0.92 11.84 -4.15
CA TYR A 219 1.56 12.59 -3.06
C TYR A 219 3.03 12.24 -2.89
N GLY A 220 3.48 11.08 -3.39
CA GLY A 220 4.88 10.71 -3.32
C GLY A 220 5.20 9.38 -3.97
N MET A 221 6.32 8.82 -3.52
CA MET A 221 6.80 7.49 -3.86
C MET A 221 7.43 6.83 -2.64
N ASN A 222 7.48 5.51 -2.69
CA ASN A 222 8.07 4.67 -1.67
C ASN A 222 9.19 3.82 -2.29
N LEU A 223 10.24 3.57 -1.52
CA LEU A 223 11.32 2.63 -1.82
C LEU A 223 11.52 1.72 -0.60
N HIS A 224 11.45 0.42 -0.81
CA HIS A 224 11.65 -0.61 0.20
C HIS A 224 12.85 -1.47 -0.21
N ILE A 225 13.77 -1.73 0.71
CA ILE A 225 14.94 -2.60 0.50
C ILE A 225 15.05 -3.55 1.68
N ASP A 226 15.19 -4.85 1.42
CA ASP A 226 15.20 -5.92 2.43
C ASP A 226 16.56 -6.22 3.08
#